data_AF-A0A3R5QW85-F1
#
_entry.id   AF-A0A3R5QW85-F1
#
_cell.length_a   1.000
_cell.length_b   1.000
_cell.length_c   1.000
_cell.angle_alpha   90.00
_cell.angle_beta   90.00
_cell.angle_gamma   90.00
#
_symmetry.space_group_name_H-M   'P 1'
#
loop_
_entity.id
_entity.type
_entity.pdbx_description
1 polymer ?
#
loop_
_entity_poly.entity_id
_entity_poly.type
_entity_poly.pdbx_seq_one_letter_code
_entity_poly.pdbx_strand_id
1 'polypeptide(L)'
;MKDVKDWITIKRMYERGVPIRQIAKELKVSRNTVKRLIKLDEEPKYKKRKYSTKIDHFHEDIKRWYLEPEYNFIGTRIFRELKQLGYNGSISPLYRYLNSLKEEKRSLPLKATKRIETPLGDQAQFDWAEYLMWVGGEKIKVYCYSLILAASRKKAIIFAKSCDGEAIYESIHLLFKRIGGVTKELLIDNPKALVVSNHPEEEVNFNINALRLAHHLGISLNACNPYRPRTKGKIEKPFQYIEEQFVKGNKFDSMTHLNKAAEAFIEDSNNLKHGTTLRITNEYFTEEIPYLAPVKDKPFIITDLKERKVSLDSFISVDAVKYSVPIEYVGKKVVFRITLGYKLEVYNSALDIIATHEIITQKGKMVTVDDHYGALNNIAPKSIPEIVRQFESTFPSGSLFYKNCIAHLNQPSYHLRKIIKLKELYDNDSLELLLRYCIEENIYNINDIKNILKTKYLDIVKGISAKDELLTLSETSRELSYYEEGQF
;
A
#
# COMPACT_ATOMS: atom_id res chain seq x y z
N MET A 1 15.47 -54.43 13.22
CA MET A 1 16.78 -55.12 13.36
C MET A 1 17.33 -54.56 14.65
N LYS A 2 17.43 -55.39 15.70
CA LYS A 2 17.89 -54.90 17.00
C LYS A 2 19.41 -54.70 16.91
N ASP A 3 19.79 -53.52 17.36
CA ASP A 3 21.07 -52.84 17.51
C ASP A 3 22.37 -53.65 17.29
N VAL A 4 23.40 -52.99 16.76
CA VAL A 4 24.78 -53.52 16.59
C VAL A 4 25.33 -54.07 17.91
N LYS A 5 24.90 -53.47 19.02
CA LYS A 5 25.18 -53.90 20.38
C LYS A 5 24.74 -55.33 20.68
N ASP A 6 23.58 -55.76 20.18
CA ASP A 6 23.09 -57.12 20.39
C ASP A 6 23.96 -58.14 19.63
N TRP A 7 24.46 -57.79 18.44
CA TRP A 7 25.37 -58.65 17.66
C TRP A 7 26.71 -58.85 18.35
N ILE A 8 27.32 -57.77 18.86
CA ILE A 8 28.59 -57.81 19.62
C ILE A 8 28.41 -58.62 20.91
N THR A 9 27.30 -58.43 21.62
CA THR A 9 27.01 -59.13 22.88
C THR A 9 26.83 -60.63 22.63
N ILE A 10 26.11 -61.02 21.56
CA ILE A 10 25.95 -62.42 21.16
C ILE A 10 27.30 -63.07 20.86
N LYS A 11 28.20 -62.41 20.10
CA LYS A 11 29.52 -62.96 19.78
C LYS A 11 30.38 -63.17 21.04
N ARG A 12 30.46 -62.17 21.93
CA ARG A 12 31.24 -62.30 23.19
C ARG A 12 30.71 -63.40 24.10
N MET A 13 29.39 -63.55 24.22
CA MET A 13 28.80 -64.62 25.04
C MET A 13 29.09 -66.00 24.45
N TYR A 14 29.09 -66.12 23.13
CA TYR A 14 29.42 -67.36 22.44
C TYR A 14 30.90 -67.73 22.56
N GLU A 15 31.83 -66.76 22.41
CA GLU A 15 33.27 -66.96 22.62
C GLU A 15 33.61 -67.41 24.04
N ARG A 16 32.83 -66.97 25.04
CA ARG A 16 32.93 -67.39 26.44
C ARG A 16 32.32 -68.77 26.72
N GLY A 17 31.86 -69.49 25.71
CA GLY A 17 31.33 -70.85 25.82
C GLY A 17 29.87 -70.95 26.26
N VAL A 18 29.10 -69.84 26.28
CA VAL A 18 27.68 -69.88 26.68
C VAL A 18 26.85 -70.58 25.60
N PRO A 19 25.98 -71.56 25.95
CA PRO A 19 25.16 -72.26 24.97
C PRO A 19 24.18 -71.33 24.23
N ILE A 20 24.00 -71.54 22.92
CA ILE A 20 23.11 -70.74 22.05
C ILE A 20 21.68 -70.60 22.60
N ARG A 21 21.16 -71.63 23.28
CA ARG A 21 19.83 -71.58 23.91
C ARG A 21 19.76 -70.58 25.06
N GLN A 22 20.83 -70.44 25.83
CA GLN A 22 20.92 -69.53 26.95
C GLN A 22 21.05 -68.08 26.45
N ILE A 23 21.93 -67.84 25.47
CA ILE A 23 22.08 -66.53 24.79
C ILE A 23 20.72 -66.04 24.22
N ALA A 24 19.98 -66.92 23.56
CA ALA A 24 18.66 -66.60 22.98
C ALA A 24 17.62 -66.22 24.06
N LYS A 25 17.66 -66.88 25.23
CA LYS A 25 16.75 -66.62 26.34
C LYS A 25 17.08 -65.30 27.04
N GLU A 26 18.36 -65.04 27.26
CA GLU A 26 18.86 -63.87 27.99
C GLU A 26 18.68 -62.57 27.19
N LEU A 27 18.98 -62.60 25.89
CA LEU A 27 18.81 -61.44 25.01
C LEU A 27 17.41 -61.31 24.40
N LYS A 28 16.49 -62.25 24.68
CA LYS A 28 15.14 -62.32 24.10
C LYS A 28 15.17 -62.23 22.56
N VAL A 29 16.05 -63.01 21.95
CA VAL A 29 16.25 -63.10 20.49
C VAL A 29 16.03 -64.55 20.04
N SER A 30 15.47 -64.75 18.84
CA SER A 30 15.22 -66.11 18.34
C SER A 30 16.52 -66.91 18.19
N ARG A 31 16.47 -68.21 18.47
CA ARG A 31 17.63 -69.12 18.33
C ARG A 31 18.21 -69.10 16.90
N ASN A 32 17.36 -68.94 15.89
CA ASN A 32 17.77 -68.84 14.49
C ASN A 32 18.52 -67.53 14.20
N THR A 33 18.12 -66.44 14.86
CA THR A 33 18.82 -65.16 14.78
C THR A 33 20.19 -65.25 15.47
N VAL A 34 20.29 -65.85 16.65
CA VAL A 34 21.59 -66.07 17.33
C VAL A 34 22.53 -66.91 16.48
N LYS A 35 22.06 -68.05 15.93
CA LYS A 35 22.85 -68.88 15.00
C LYS A 35 23.31 -68.14 13.75
N ARG A 36 22.43 -67.31 13.16
CA ARG A 36 22.77 -66.51 11.98
C ARG A 36 23.81 -65.43 12.32
N LEU A 37 23.68 -64.79 13.48
CA LEU A 37 24.53 -63.68 13.91
C LEU A 37 25.95 -64.12 14.30
N ILE A 38 26.11 -65.31 14.91
CA ILE A 38 27.43 -65.90 15.22
C ILE A 38 28.24 -66.16 13.93
N LYS A 39 27.58 -66.60 12.86
CA LYS A 39 28.22 -66.94 11.58
C LYS A 39 28.66 -65.74 10.74
N LEU A 40 28.23 -64.52 11.09
CA LEU A 40 28.61 -63.33 10.33
C LEU A 40 29.93 -62.81 10.87
N ASP A 41 30.95 -62.66 10.02
CA ASP A 41 32.24 -62.09 10.41
C ASP A 41 32.17 -60.55 10.52
N GLU A 42 31.32 -59.92 9.69
CA GLU A 42 31.09 -58.48 9.68
C GLU A 42 29.76 -58.06 10.30
N GLU A 43 29.68 -56.79 10.66
CA GLU A 43 28.50 -56.17 11.26
C GLU A 43 27.25 -56.27 10.35
N PRO A 44 26.09 -56.71 10.89
CA PRO A 44 24.89 -56.88 10.08
C PRO A 44 24.29 -55.53 9.64
N LYS A 45 24.53 -55.14 8.40
CA LYS A 45 23.89 -53.97 7.78
C LYS A 45 22.45 -54.27 7.35
N TYR A 46 21.51 -53.38 7.70
CA TYR A 46 20.12 -53.48 7.25
C TYR A 46 20.02 -53.25 5.73
N LYS A 47 19.78 -54.32 4.96
CA LYS A 47 19.41 -54.22 3.54
C LYS A 47 17.88 -54.24 3.41
N LYS A 48 17.29 -53.12 2.98
CA LYS A 48 15.86 -53.05 2.64
C LYS A 48 15.60 -53.96 1.43
N ARG A 49 14.67 -54.92 1.54
CA ARG A 49 14.28 -55.77 0.40
C ARG A 49 13.61 -54.90 -0.66
N LYS A 50 14.15 -54.91 -1.89
CA LYS A 50 13.47 -54.34 -3.06
C LYS A 50 12.49 -55.41 -3.57
N TYR A 51 11.22 -55.06 -3.67
CA TYR A 51 10.20 -55.90 -4.30
C TYR A 51 10.00 -55.40 -5.73
N SER A 52 9.93 -56.32 -6.70
CA SER A 52 9.51 -55.98 -8.05
C SER A 52 8.02 -55.66 -8.06
N THR A 53 7.64 -54.57 -8.73
CA THR A 53 6.24 -54.16 -8.86
C THR A 53 5.74 -54.41 -10.28
N LYS A 54 4.42 -54.60 -10.44
CA LYS A 54 3.79 -54.85 -11.76
C LYS A 54 3.98 -53.70 -12.77
N ILE A 55 4.45 -52.54 -12.30
CA ILE A 55 4.70 -51.36 -13.15
C ILE A 55 6.14 -51.34 -13.67
N ASP A 56 7.03 -52.18 -13.14
CA ASP A 56 8.45 -52.21 -13.50
C ASP A 56 8.65 -52.49 -15.00
N HIS A 57 7.78 -53.33 -15.58
CA HIS A 57 7.79 -53.65 -17.01
C HIS A 57 7.46 -52.46 -17.92
N PHE A 58 6.81 -51.42 -17.39
CA PHE A 58 6.39 -50.23 -18.14
C PHE A 58 7.25 -49.01 -17.81
N HIS A 59 8.35 -49.17 -17.07
CA HIS A 59 9.17 -48.06 -16.60
C HIS A 59 9.76 -47.20 -17.73
N GLU A 60 10.12 -47.80 -18.87
CA GLU A 60 10.65 -47.06 -20.02
C GLU A 60 9.55 -46.26 -20.71
N ASP A 61 8.37 -46.86 -20.96
CA ASP A 61 7.22 -46.15 -21.53
C ASP A 61 6.75 -45.00 -20.65
N ILE A 62 6.68 -45.23 -19.34
CA ILE A 62 6.32 -44.20 -18.36
C ILE A 62 7.37 -43.09 -18.35
N LYS A 63 8.67 -43.44 -18.40
CA LYS A 63 9.76 -42.46 -18.41
C LYS A 63 9.70 -41.62 -19.68
N ARG A 64 9.55 -42.25 -20.86
CA ARG A 64 9.32 -41.59 -22.16
C ARG A 64 8.14 -40.64 -22.09
N TRP A 65 6.95 -41.13 -21.73
CA TRP A 65 5.74 -40.31 -21.68
C TRP A 65 5.77 -39.19 -20.63
N TYR A 66 6.52 -39.37 -19.55
CA TYR A 66 6.58 -38.41 -18.46
C TYR A 66 7.69 -37.36 -18.62
N LEU A 67 8.81 -37.71 -19.24
CA LEU A 67 10.02 -36.87 -19.34
C LEU A 67 10.21 -36.25 -20.73
N GLU A 68 9.81 -36.91 -21.80
CA GLU A 68 10.01 -36.36 -23.15
C GLU A 68 9.04 -35.20 -23.44
N PRO A 69 9.52 -34.09 -24.03
CA PRO A 69 8.69 -32.92 -24.34
C PRO A 69 7.49 -33.22 -25.22
N GLU A 70 7.63 -34.14 -26.18
CA GLU A 70 6.60 -34.52 -27.14
C GLU A 70 5.35 -35.09 -26.47
N TYR A 71 5.53 -35.81 -25.36
CA TYR A 71 4.43 -36.43 -24.63
C TYR A 71 4.05 -35.66 -23.37
N ASN A 72 5.00 -35.45 -22.45
CA ASN A 72 4.82 -34.76 -21.16
C ASN A 72 3.45 -35.00 -20.47
N PHE A 73 3.01 -36.26 -20.40
CA PHE A 73 1.69 -36.62 -19.89
C PHE A 73 1.58 -36.41 -18.38
N ILE A 74 0.38 -36.00 -17.94
CA ILE A 74 0.00 -36.02 -16.52
C ILE A 74 -0.22 -37.46 -16.04
N GLY A 75 -0.02 -37.72 -14.75
CA GLY A 75 -0.05 -39.09 -14.20
C GLY A 75 -1.37 -39.85 -14.44
N THR A 76 -2.50 -39.15 -14.49
CA THR A 76 -3.81 -39.74 -14.84
C THR A 76 -3.88 -40.20 -16.30
N ARG A 77 -3.26 -39.45 -17.22
CA ARG A 77 -3.17 -39.82 -18.64
C ARG A 77 -2.24 -41.02 -18.83
N ILE A 78 -1.07 -41.02 -18.18
CA ILE A 78 -0.14 -42.17 -18.20
C ILE A 78 -0.85 -43.44 -17.70
N PHE A 79 -1.62 -43.35 -16.61
CA PHE A 79 -2.37 -44.50 -16.10
C PHE A 79 -3.38 -45.05 -17.11
N ARG A 80 -4.03 -44.17 -17.88
CA ARG A 80 -4.97 -44.56 -18.93
C ARG A 80 -4.27 -45.27 -20.10
N GLU A 81 -3.13 -44.74 -20.56
CA GLU A 81 -2.34 -45.38 -21.62
C GLU A 81 -1.79 -46.74 -21.15
N LEU A 82 -1.34 -46.85 -19.90
CA LEU A 82 -0.91 -48.12 -19.31
C LEU A 82 -2.04 -49.15 -19.27
N LYS A 83 -3.27 -48.74 -18.98
CA LYS A 83 -4.44 -49.63 -19.00
C LYS A 83 -4.68 -50.20 -20.40
N GLN A 84 -4.48 -49.41 -21.45
CA GLN A 84 -4.60 -49.86 -22.84
C GLN A 84 -3.50 -50.84 -23.22
N LEU A 85 -2.28 -50.69 -22.66
CA LEU A 85 -1.18 -51.64 -22.78
C LEU A 85 -1.31 -52.88 -21.86
N GLY A 86 -2.45 -53.08 -21.19
CA GLY A 86 -2.72 -54.27 -20.39
C GLY A 86 -2.32 -54.17 -18.91
N TYR A 87 -2.03 -52.98 -18.38
CA TYR A 87 -1.71 -52.81 -16.96
C TYR A 87 -2.94 -52.98 -16.05
N ASN A 88 -3.00 -54.10 -15.33
CA ASN A 88 -4.12 -54.43 -14.43
C ASN A 88 -3.92 -53.97 -12.97
N GLY A 89 -2.90 -53.16 -12.68
CA GLY A 89 -2.63 -52.65 -11.32
C GLY A 89 -3.41 -51.38 -10.95
N SER A 90 -3.20 -50.92 -9.71
CA SER A 90 -3.72 -49.63 -9.20
C SER A 90 -2.81 -48.47 -9.59
N ILE A 91 -3.32 -47.23 -9.42
CA ILE A 91 -2.60 -46.00 -9.80
C ILE A 91 -1.49 -45.58 -8.81
N SER A 92 -1.49 -46.15 -7.60
CA SER A 92 -0.55 -45.76 -6.53
C SER A 92 0.92 -46.10 -6.84
N PRO A 93 1.27 -47.30 -7.36
CA PRO A 93 2.63 -47.60 -7.84
C PRO A 93 3.13 -46.62 -8.91
N LEU A 94 2.25 -46.19 -9.82
CA LEU A 94 2.59 -45.18 -10.84
C LEU A 94 2.99 -43.87 -10.19
N TYR A 95 2.19 -43.33 -9.27
CA TYR A 95 2.54 -42.08 -8.60
C TYR A 95 3.83 -42.18 -7.76
N ARG A 96 4.13 -43.35 -7.19
CA ARG A 96 5.43 -43.57 -6.52
C ARG A 96 6.60 -43.52 -7.50
N TYR A 97 6.47 -44.14 -8.68
CA TYR A 97 7.51 -44.09 -9.70
C TYR A 97 7.64 -42.70 -10.34
N LEU A 98 6.52 -42.01 -10.61
CA LEU A 98 6.54 -40.62 -11.07
C LEU A 98 7.19 -39.68 -10.04
N ASN A 99 7.01 -39.93 -8.75
CA ASN A 99 7.69 -39.18 -7.68
C ASN A 99 9.22 -39.38 -7.73
N SER A 100 9.73 -40.59 -8.00
CA SER A 100 11.18 -40.78 -8.19
C SER A 100 11.71 -40.09 -9.45
N LEU A 101 10.88 -39.91 -10.49
CA LEU A 101 11.26 -39.20 -11.71
C LEU A 101 11.11 -37.67 -11.59
N LYS A 102 10.64 -37.12 -10.47
CA LYS A 102 10.45 -35.66 -10.30
C LYS A 102 11.75 -34.88 -10.30
N GLU A 103 12.83 -35.44 -9.75
CA GLU A 103 14.14 -34.79 -9.78
C GLU A 103 14.69 -34.75 -11.21
N GLU A 104 14.57 -35.86 -11.94
CA GLU A 104 14.96 -35.97 -13.35
C GLU A 104 14.11 -35.05 -14.25
N LYS A 105 12.81 -34.92 -13.97
CA LYS A 105 11.91 -33.96 -14.64
C LYS A 105 12.22 -32.50 -14.29
N ARG A 106 12.78 -32.23 -13.12
CA ARG A 106 13.24 -30.89 -12.72
C ARG A 106 14.58 -30.52 -13.35
N SER A 107 15.44 -31.50 -13.62
CA SER A 107 16.75 -31.31 -14.27
C SER A 107 16.69 -31.29 -15.79
N LEU A 108 15.62 -31.81 -16.40
CA LEU A 108 15.37 -31.61 -17.83
C LEU A 108 15.07 -30.12 -18.10
N PRO A 109 15.73 -29.49 -19.10
CA PRO A 109 15.53 -28.08 -19.44
C PRO A 109 14.22 -27.84 -20.21
N LEU A 110 13.11 -28.45 -19.77
CA LEU A 110 11.75 -28.12 -20.19
C LEU A 110 11.26 -26.76 -19.63
N LYS A 111 12.12 -26.08 -18.85
CA LYS A 111 11.89 -24.75 -18.24
C LYS A 111 12.69 -23.63 -18.91
N ALA A 112 13.25 -23.85 -20.09
CA ALA A 112 13.82 -22.76 -20.88
C ALA A 112 12.69 -22.00 -21.58
N THR A 113 11.87 -21.26 -20.82
CA THR A 113 11.12 -20.16 -21.42
C THR A 113 12.14 -19.09 -21.77
N LYS A 114 12.32 -18.77 -23.06
CA LYS A 114 13.11 -17.60 -23.44
C LYS A 114 12.46 -16.38 -22.77
N ARG A 115 13.10 -15.83 -21.74
CA ARG A 115 12.64 -14.59 -21.11
C ARG A 115 12.79 -13.50 -22.15
N ILE A 116 11.67 -12.95 -22.59
CA ILE A 116 11.66 -11.83 -23.53
C ILE A 116 11.88 -10.58 -22.69
N GLU A 117 13.10 -10.06 -22.67
CA GLU A 117 13.32 -8.68 -22.22
C GLU A 117 12.75 -7.74 -23.28
N THR A 118 11.97 -6.76 -22.83
CA THR A 118 11.42 -5.72 -23.72
C THR A 118 12.35 -4.51 -23.70
N PRO A 119 12.53 -3.82 -24.84
CA PRO A 119 13.22 -2.54 -24.88
C PRO A 119 12.59 -1.49 -23.95
N LEU A 120 13.36 -0.43 -23.69
CA LEU A 120 12.95 0.73 -22.91
C LEU A 120 11.73 1.41 -23.57
N GLY A 121 10.70 1.69 -22.77
CA GLY A 121 9.50 2.40 -23.19
C GLY A 121 8.52 1.57 -24.05
N ASP A 122 8.84 0.32 -24.37
CA ASP A 122 8.02 -0.47 -25.29
C ASP A 122 6.74 -0.98 -24.62
N GLN A 123 6.81 -1.52 -23.41
CA GLN A 123 5.68 -2.23 -22.79
C GLN A 123 5.52 -1.88 -21.31
N ALA A 124 4.28 -1.63 -20.89
CA ALA A 124 3.86 -1.66 -19.50
C ALA A 124 2.87 -2.81 -19.27
N GLN A 125 2.78 -3.32 -18.04
CA GLN A 125 1.84 -4.35 -17.66
C GLN A 125 0.89 -3.83 -16.59
N PHE A 126 -0.41 -3.99 -16.82
CA PHE A 126 -1.45 -3.60 -15.87
C PHE A 126 -2.12 -4.83 -15.26
N ASP A 127 -2.38 -4.76 -13.96
CA ASP A 127 -3.03 -5.82 -13.21
C ASP A 127 -3.68 -5.24 -11.93
N TRP A 128 -4.55 -6.02 -11.29
CA TRP A 128 -5.09 -5.64 -9.98
C TRP A 128 -5.33 -6.84 -9.07
N ALA A 129 -5.36 -6.55 -7.77
CA ALA A 129 -5.73 -7.51 -6.74
C ALA A 129 -6.76 -6.91 -5.78
N GLU A 130 -7.61 -7.76 -5.24
CA GLU A 130 -8.59 -7.39 -4.22
C GLU A 130 -8.04 -7.66 -2.82
N TYR A 131 -8.25 -6.72 -1.90
CA TYR A 131 -7.89 -6.85 -0.49
C TYR A 131 -9.03 -6.41 0.43
N LEU A 132 -9.05 -6.96 1.65
CA LEU A 132 -9.91 -6.48 2.74
C LEU A 132 -9.04 -5.73 3.75
N MET A 133 -9.23 -4.41 3.86
CA MET A 133 -8.40 -3.52 4.66
C MET A 133 -9.22 -2.69 5.65
N TRP A 134 -8.60 -2.31 6.77
CA TRP A 134 -9.20 -1.36 7.71
C TRP A 134 -8.97 0.07 7.23
N VAL A 135 -10.03 0.74 6.80
CA VAL A 135 -10.01 2.12 6.32
C VAL A 135 -11.16 2.89 6.95
N GLY A 136 -10.88 4.03 7.61
CA GLY A 136 -11.90 4.85 8.26
C GLY A 136 -12.62 4.16 9.41
N GLY A 137 -11.91 3.29 10.14
CA GLY A 137 -12.46 2.53 11.26
C GLY A 137 -13.27 1.28 10.87
N GLU A 138 -13.46 1.02 9.57
CA GLU A 138 -14.23 -0.12 9.07
C GLU A 138 -13.38 -1.03 8.17
N LYS A 139 -13.72 -2.32 8.14
CA LYS A 139 -13.07 -3.28 7.25
C LYS A 139 -13.80 -3.32 5.91
N ILE A 140 -13.21 -2.69 4.90
CA ILE A 140 -13.80 -2.55 3.56
C ILE A 140 -13.02 -3.32 2.51
N LYS A 141 -13.69 -3.63 1.41
CA LYS A 141 -13.06 -4.16 0.20
C LYS A 141 -12.41 -3.02 -0.58
N VAL A 142 -11.16 -3.22 -0.98
CA VAL A 142 -10.40 -2.29 -1.82
C VAL A 142 -9.71 -3.05 -2.95
N TYR A 143 -9.52 -2.36 -4.07
CA TYR A 143 -8.84 -2.89 -5.24
C TYR A 143 -7.52 -2.15 -5.43
N CYS A 144 -6.41 -2.90 -5.41
CA CYS A 144 -5.08 -2.39 -5.68
C CYS A 144 -4.78 -2.57 -7.16
N TYR A 145 -4.86 -1.50 -7.94
CA TYR A 145 -4.39 -1.46 -9.31
C TYR A 145 -2.89 -1.23 -9.34
N SER A 146 -2.20 -1.92 -10.24
CA SER A 146 -0.75 -1.85 -10.39
C SER A 146 -0.39 -1.71 -11.87
N LEU A 147 0.59 -0.85 -12.14
CA LEU A 147 1.21 -0.69 -13.44
C LEU A 147 2.72 -0.86 -13.27
N ILE A 148 3.32 -1.72 -14.09
CA ILE A 148 4.75 -2.02 -14.03
C ILE A 148 5.36 -1.86 -15.43
N LEU A 149 6.41 -1.05 -15.55
CA LEU A 149 7.20 -0.96 -16.78
C LEU A 149 7.98 -2.25 -17.00
N ALA A 150 7.92 -2.80 -18.21
CA ALA A 150 8.45 -4.12 -18.48
C ALA A 150 9.99 -4.14 -18.60
N ALA A 151 10.63 -3.00 -18.87
CA ALA A 151 12.10 -2.88 -18.88
C ALA A 151 12.65 -2.50 -17.50
N SER A 152 12.41 -1.27 -17.00
CA SER A 152 12.97 -0.80 -15.72
C SER A 152 12.42 -1.49 -14.48
N ARG A 153 11.22 -2.08 -14.59
CA ARG A 153 10.43 -2.61 -13.47
C ARG A 153 9.91 -1.54 -12.52
N LYS A 154 9.98 -0.26 -12.91
CA LYS A 154 9.32 0.84 -12.20
C LYS A 154 7.86 0.50 -12.07
N LYS A 155 7.37 0.49 -10.83
CA LYS A 155 5.99 0.17 -10.52
C LYS A 155 5.30 1.38 -9.90
N ALA A 156 4.02 1.52 -10.18
CA ALA A 156 3.10 2.42 -9.49
C ALA A 156 1.86 1.61 -9.09
N ILE A 157 1.26 1.96 -7.96
CA ILE A 157 -0.02 1.36 -7.52
C ILE A 157 -1.03 2.43 -7.16
N ILE A 158 -2.32 2.12 -7.19
CA ILE A 158 -3.40 2.95 -6.67
C ILE A 158 -4.52 2.06 -6.11
N PHE A 159 -5.04 2.45 -4.95
CA PHE A 159 -6.17 1.79 -4.31
C PHE A 159 -7.49 2.49 -4.64
N ALA A 160 -8.51 1.71 -4.99
CA ALA A 160 -9.86 2.18 -5.25
C ALA A 160 -10.89 1.38 -4.43
N LYS A 161 -12.11 1.92 -4.32
CA LYS A 161 -13.28 1.20 -3.77
C LYS A 161 -14.10 0.47 -4.83
N SER A 162 -13.88 0.72 -6.12
CA SER A 162 -14.60 0.09 -7.24
C SER A 162 -13.67 -0.67 -8.20
N CYS A 163 -14.23 -1.70 -8.83
CA CYS A 163 -13.62 -2.53 -9.88
C CYS A 163 -14.48 -2.62 -11.15
N ASP A 164 -15.29 -1.59 -11.39
CA ASP A 164 -15.97 -1.42 -12.66
C ASP A 164 -15.01 -0.94 -13.77
N GLY A 165 -15.52 -0.88 -15.00
CA GLY A 165 -14.72 -0.45 -16.15
C GLY A 165 -14.19 0.98 -15.96
N GLU A 166 -15.00 1.89 -15.44
CA GLU A 166 -14.61 3.29 -15.20
C GLU A 166 -13.41 3.39 -14.26
N ALA A 167 -13.48 2.74 -13.09
CA ALA A 167 -12.39 2.70 -12.14
C ALA A 167 -11.12 2.08 -12.73
N ILE A 168 -11.25 1.05 -13.58
CA ILE A 168 -10.11 0.46 -14.30
C ILE A 168 -9.47 1.49 -15.24
N TYR A 169 -10.25 2.15 -16.09
CA TYR A 169 -9.73 3.11 -17.06
C TYR A 169 -9.09 4.33 -16.39
N GLU A 170 -9.75 4.87 -15.35
CA GLU A 170 -9.23 5.97 -14.55
C GLU A 170 -7.93 5.57 -13.85
N SER A 171 -7.87 4.36 -13.29
CA SER A 171 -6.66 3.86 -12.62
C SER A 171 -5.51 3.72 -13.60
N ILE A 172 -5.72 3.21 -14.81
CA ILE A 172 -4.66 3.12 -15.84
C ILE A 172 -4.10 4.52 -16.14
N HIS A 173 -4.96 5.52 -16.38
CA HIS A 173 -4.51 6.89 -16.64
C HIS A 173 -3.74 7.46 -15.44
N LEU A 174 -4.28 7.35 -14.23
CA LEU A 174 -3.63 7.86 -13.02
C LEU A 174 -2.29 7.16 -12.73
N LEU A 175 -2.18 5.86 -13.02
CA LEU A 175 -0.94 5.11 -12.85
C LEU A 175 0.13 5.56 -13.84
N PHE A 176 -0.21 5.77 -15.11
CA PHE A 176 0.73 6.37 -16.06
C PHE A 176 1.14 7.79 -15.63
N LYS A 177 0.21 8.59 -15.11
CA LYS A 177 0.50 9.92 -14.54
C LYS A 177 1.48 9.83 -13.37
N ARG A 178 1.34 8.83 -12.48
CA ARG A 178 2.27 8.56 -11.38
C ARG A 178 3.65 8.11 -11.85
N ILE A 179 3.73 7.35 -12.93
CA ILE A 179 5.02 6.98 -13.54
C ILE A 179 5.67 8.21 -14.21
N GLY A 180 4.88 9.09 -14.80
CA GLY A 180 5.37 10.27 -15.51
C GLY A 180 5.63 10.03 -17.01
N GLY A 181 5.12 8.95 -17.59
CA GLY A 181 5.28 8.64 -19.01
C GLY A 181 4.44 7.44 -19.46
N VAL A 182 4.12 7.36 -20.74
CA VAL A 182 3.31 6.30 -21.38
C VAL A 182 4.20 5.44 -22.29
N THR A 183 4.01 4.13 -22.25
CA THR A 183 4.70 3.16 -23.13
C THR A 183 4.01 3.02 -24.49
N LYS A 184 4.67 2.37 -25.46
CA LYS A 184 4.04 2.08 -26.76
C LYS A 184 2.91 1.05 -26.66
N GLU A 185 3.06 0.08 -25.75
CA GLU A 185 2.12 -1.01 -25.54
C GLU A 185 1.71 -1.13 -24.07
N LEU A 186 0.44 -1.43 -23.82
CA LEU A 186 -0.09 -1.86 -22.54
C LEU A 186 -0.53 -3.32 -22.62
N LEU A 187 0.21 -4.20 -21.95
CA LEU A 187 -0.15 -5.60 -21.78
C LEU A 187 -1.17 -5.73 -20.65
N ILE A 188 -2.32 -6.28 -20.98
CA ILE A 188 -3.45 -6.48 -20.07
C ILE A 188 -3.86 -7.94 -20.02
N ASP A 189 -4.55 -8.32 -18.94
CA ASP A 189 -5.31 -9.57 -18.92
C ASP A 189 -6.62 -9.41 -19.71
N ASN A 190 -7.52 -10.38 -19.62
CA ASN A 190 -8.78 -10.42 -20.35
C ASN A 190 -10.04 -10.14 -19.48
N PRO A 191 -10.09 -9.08 -18.64
CA PRO A 191 -11.37 -8.73 -18.01
C PRO A 191 -12.35 -8.23 -19.07
N LYS A 192 -13.64 -8.51 -18.90
CA LYS A 192 -14.71 -8.00 -19.78
C LYS A 192 -14.72 -6.48 -19.94
N ALA A 193 -14.22 -5.77 -18.93
CA ALA A 193 -14.05 -4.32 -18.98
C ALA A 193 -13.07 -3.92 -20.10
N LEU A 194 -12.02 -4.69 -20.36
CA LEU A 194 -11.00 -4.33 -21.36
C LEU A 194 -11.13 -5.15 -22.65
N VAL A 195 -11.52 -6.41 -22.55
CA VAL A 195 -11.56 -7.39 -23.65
C VAL A 195 -12.94 -8.04 -23.71
N VAL A 196 -13.62 -7.91 -24.86
CA VAL A 196 -14.93 -8.50 -25.12
C VAL A 196 -14.78 -9.98 -25.46
N SER A 197 -13.86 -10.32 -26.37
CA SER A 197 -13.52 -11.69 -26.74
C SER A 197 -12.06 -11.82 -27.14
N ASN A 198 -11.44 -12.95 -26.80
CA ASN A 198 -10.07 -13.30 -27.16
C ASN A 198 -10.03 -14.80 -27.48
N HIS A 199 -9.91 -15.13 -28.76
CA HIS A 199 -9.79 -16.49 -29.25
C HIS A 199 -8.41 -16.69 -29.87
N PRO A 200 -7.77 -17.87 -29.66
CA PRO A 200 -6.55 -18.19 -30.38
C PRO A 200 -6.79 -18.07 -31.89
N GLU A 201 -5.89 -17.39 -32.62
CA GLU A 201 -5.91 -17.20 -34.08
C GLU A 201 -6.90 -16.16 -34.64
N GLU A 202 -7.64 -15.45 -33.78
CA GLU A 202 -8.50 -14.33 -34.17
C GLU A 202 -7.96 -12.98 -33.64
N GLU A 203 -8.39 -11.88 -34.25
CA GLU A 203 -8.14 -10.55 -33.71
C GLU A 203 -8.85 -10.37 -32.36
N VAL A 204 -8.14 -9.80 -31.39
CA VAL A 204 -8.70 -9.53 -30.06
C VAL A 204 -9.76 -8.44 -30.18
N ASN A 205 -10.97 -8.73 -29.73
CA ASN A 205 -12.05 -7.75 -29.68
C ASN A 205 -12.00 -6.99 -28.36
N PHE A 206 -11.45 -5.77 -28.39
CA PHE A 206 -11.36 -4.91 -27.22
C PHE A 206 -12.66 -4.17 -26.94
N ASN A 207 -12.89 -3.84 -25.67
CA ASN A 207 -13.99 -2.97 -25.28
C ASN A 207 -13.81 -1.57 -25.92
N ILE A 208 -14.89 -0.98 -26.43
CA ILE A 208 -14.83 0.34 -27.08
C ILE A 208 -14.28 1.44 -26.17
N ASN A 209 -14.56 1.38 -24.88
CA ASN A 209 -14.05 2.35 -23.91
C ASN A 209 -12.56 2.11 -23.62
N ALA A 210 -12.09 0.86 -23.68
CA ALA A 210 -10.67 0.54 -23.63
C ALA A 210 -9.93 1.11 -24.86
N LEU A 211 -10.52 0.98 -26.05
CA LEU A 211 -9.96 1.58 -27.27
C LEU A 211 -9.94 3.12 -27.21
N ARG A 212 -10.98 3.74 -26.63
CA ARG A 212 -11.00 5.20 -26.38
C ARG A 212 -9.88 5.62 -25.43
N LEU A 213 -9.64 4.86 -24.36
CA LEU A 213 -8.52 5.10 -23.44
C LEU A 213 -7.17 4.97 -24.17
N ALA A 214 -7.02 3.91 -24.96
CA ALA A 214 -5.81 3.63 -25.72
C ALA A 214 -5.48 4.79 -26.68
N HIS A 215 -6.49 5.26 -27.42
CA HIS A 215 -6.39 6.45 -28.27
C HIS A 215 -6.10 7.73 -27.47
N HIS A 216 -6.73 7.90 -26.30
CA HIS A 216 -6.46 9.03 -25.42
C HIS A 216 -5.01 9.05 -24.95
N LEU A 217 -4.45 7.91 -24.54
CA LEU A 217 -3.07 7.82 -24.07
C LEU A 217 -2.04 7.71 -25.20
N GLY A 218 -2.45 7.37 -26.42
CA GLY A 218 -1.54 7.11 -27.54
C GLY A 218 -0.80 5.78 -27.44
N ILE A 219 -1.46 4.75 -26.87
CA ILE A 219 -0.90 3.43 -26.57
C ILE A 219 -1.63 2.33 -27.33
N SER A 220 -0.94 1.24 -27.67
CA SER A 220 -1.55 0.02 -28.22
C SER A 220 -1.90 -0.96 -27.10
N LEU A 221 -3.09 -1.58 -27.18
CA LEU A 221 -3.49 -2.61 -26.22
C LEU A 221 -3.05 -3.99 -26.71
N ASN A 222 -2.51 -4.80 -25.81
CA ASN A 222 -2.19 -6.19 -26.06
C ASN A 222 -2.80 -7.07 -24.96
N ALA A 223 -3.61 -8.04 -25.34
CA ALA A 223 -4.23 -8.96 -24.41
C ALA A 223 -3.44 -10.27 -24.32
N CYS A 224 -3.22 -10.76 -23.10
CA CYS A 224 -2.56 -12.04 -22.90
C CYS A 224 -3.36 -13.19 -23.55
N ASN A 225 -2.70 -14.10 -24.27
CA ASN A 225 -3.37 -15.28 -24.81
C ASN A 225 -4.05 -16.10 -23.68
N PRO A 226 -5.30 -16.54 -23.88
CA PRO A 226 -6.01 -17.39 -22.93
C PRO A 226 -5.19 -18.65 -22.60
N TYR A 227 -5.23 -19.09 -21.34
CA TYR A 227 -4.56 -20.33 -20.88
C TYR A 227 -3.02 -20.35 -20.99
N ARG A 228 -2.37 -19.21 -21.27
CA ARG A 228 -0.92 -19.04 -21.25
C ARG A 228 -0.47 -18.00 -20.19
N PRO A 229 -0.68 -18.25 -18.88
CA PRO A 229 -0.28 -17.32 -17.82
C PRO A 229 1.25 -17.08 -17.74
N ARG A 230 2.05 -17.89 -18.45
CA ARG A 230 3.52 -17.80 -18.47
C ARG A 230 4.07 -16.67 -19.33
N THR A 231 3.28 -16.06 -20.22
CA THR A 231 3.69 -14.88 -21.00
C THR A 231 3.88 -13.65 -20.10
N LYS A 232 3.18 -13.61 -18.95
CA LYS A 232 3.34 -12.64 -17.85
C LYS A 232 4.52 -12.99 -16.92
N GLY A 233 5.47 -13.81 -17.39
CA GLY A 233 6.59 -14.37 -16.63
C GLY A 233 7.69 -13.40 -16.20
N LYS A 234 7.41 -12.09 -16.29
CA LYS A 234 8.29 -11.00 -15.87
C LYS A 234 8.21 -10.70 -14.38
N ILE A 235 7.20 -11.25 -13.70
CA ILE A 235 6.76 -10.79 -12.40
C ILE A 235 7.11 -11.82 -11.31
N GLU A 236 8.00 -11.45 -10.39
CA GLU A 236 7.93 -11.93 -9.01
C GLU A 236 6.60 -11.46 -8.43
N LYS A 237 5.79 -12.35 -7.85
CA LYS A 237 4.41 -12.08 -7.39
C LYS A 237 4.30 -10.72 -6.66
N PRO A 238 3.89 -9.62 -7.33
CA PRO A 238 4.12 -8.27 -6.84
C PRO A 238 3.03 -7.95 -5.81
N PHE A 239 1.83 -8.46 -6.05
CA PHE A 239 0.73 -8.51 -5.10
C PHE A 239 1.05 -9.34 -3.86
N GLN A 240 1.88 -10.37 -3.93
CA GLN A 240 2.30 -11.06 -2.70
C GLN A 240 3.21 -10.15 -1.87
N TYR A 241 4.14 -9.44 -2.49
CA TYR A 241 4.98 -8.47 -1.78
C TYR A 241 4.14 -7.33 -1.16
N ILE A 242 3.23 -6.72 -1.94
CA ILE A 242 2.32 -5.68 -1.46
C ILE A 242 1.45 -6.21 -0.32
N GLU A 243 0.92 -7.42 -0.47
CA GLU A 243 0.08 -8.05 0.56
C GLU A 243 0.84 -8.24 1.88
N GLU A 244 2.03 -8.85 1.81
CA GLU A 244 2.82 -9.17 3.00
C GLU A 244 3.43 -7.94 3.67
N GLN A 245 3.88 -6.94 2.90
CA GLN A 245 4.66 -5.82 3.43
C GLN A 245 3.84 -4.55 3.66
N PHE A 246 2.70 -4.38 2.98
CA PHE A 246 1.91 -3.15 3.07
C PHE A 246 0.47 -3.38 3.50
N VAL A 247 -0.19 -4.43 3.02
CA VAL A 247 -1.61 -4.67 3.33
C VAL A 247 -1.81 -5.26 4.72
N LYS A 248 -1.06 -6.31 5.07
CA LYS A 248 -1.23 -7.03 6.33
C LYS A 248 -0.83 -6.16 7.53
N GLY A 249 -1.69 -6.11 8.54
CA GLY A 249 -1.42 -5.43 9.82
C GLY A 249 -1.67 -3.92 9.82
N ASN A 250 -1.71 -3.27 8.65
CA ASN A 250 -1.89 -1.83 8.55
C ASN A 250 -3.37 -1.40 8.58
N LYS A 251 -3.59 -0.18 9.05
CA LYS A 251 -4.89 0.50 9.10
C LYS A 251 -4.72 1.94 8.66
N PHE A 252 -5.73 2.49 8.00
CA PHE A 252 -5.70 3.86 7.47
C PHE A 252 -6.97 4.62 7.88
N ASP A 253 -6.86 5.93 8.03
CA ASP A 253 -8.00 6.76 8.42
C ASP A 253 -8.94 7.07 7.24
N SER A 254 -8.40 7.05 6.02
CA SER A 254 -9.16 7.33 4.80
C SER A 254 -8.52 6.70 3.57
N MET A 255 -9.23 6.65 2.45
CA MET A 255 -8.66 6.18 1.18
C MET A 255 -7.56 7.13 0.68
N THR A 256 -7.67 8.43 1.01
CA THR A 256 -6.63 9.41 0.71
C THR A 256 -5.35 9.12 1.51
N HIS A 257 -5.48 8.81 2.81
CA HIS A 257 -4.35 8.38 3.64
C HIS A 257 -3.74 7.08 3.09
N LEU A 258 -4.56 6.06 2.79
CA LEU A 258 -4.11 4.80 2.20
C LEU A 258 -3.31 5.02 0.91
N ASN A 259 -3.81 5.81 -0.02
CA ASN A 259 -3.14 6.04 -1.30
C ASN A 259 -1.84 6.87 -1.17
N LYS A 260 -1.76 7.79 -0.22
CA LYS A 260 -0.53 8.54 0.08
C LYS A 260 0.54 7.62 0.68
N ALA A 261 0.15 6.75 1.62
CA ALA A 261 1.05 5.77 2.21
C ALA A 261 1.52 4.72 1.18
N ALA A 262 0.61 4.27 0.31
CA ALA A 262 0.91 3.33 -0.77
C ALA A 262 1.93 3.90 -1.77
N GLU A 263 1.80 5.19 -2.10
CA GLU A 263 2.73 5.89 -2.98
C GLU A 263 4.13 5.98 -2.39
N ALA A 264 4.24 6.36 -1.11
CA ALA A 264 5.52 6.37 -0.39
C ALA A 264 6.16 4.96 -0.31
N PHE A 265 5.38 3.95 0.06
CA PHE A 265 5.85 2.55 0.13
C PHE A 265 6.38 2.03 -1.21
N ILE A 266 5.70 2.34 -2.31
CA ILE A 266 6.14 1.94 -3.64
C ILE A 266 7.36 2.72 -4.10
N GLU A 267 7.47 4.00 -3.75
CA GLU A 267 8.65 4.79 -4.04
C GLU A 267 9.89 4.21 -3.32
N ASP A 268 9.76 3.86 -2.05
CA ASP A 268 10.81 3.16 -1.30
C ASP A 268 11.16 1.82 -1.96
N SER A 269 10.16 1.03 -2.36
CA SER A 269 10.39 -0.24 -3.08
C SER A 269 11.13 -0.05 -4.41
N ASN A 270 10.90 1.05 -5.12
CA ASN A 270 11.58 1.36 -6.37
C ASN A 270 13.02 1.85 -6.16
N ASN A 271 13.37 2.34 -4.97
CA ASN A 271 14.74 2.67 -4.58
C ASN A 271 15.57 1.45 -4.14
N LEU A 272 14.96 0.27 -4.07
CA LEU A 272 15.66 -0.98 -3.79
C LEU A 272 16.19 -1.64 -5.07
N LYS A 273 17.27 -2.41 -4.91
CA LYS A 273 17.81 -3.28 -5.95
C LYS A 273 16.81 -4.38 -6.28
N HIS A 274 16.38 -4.47 -7.53
CA HIS A 274 15.45 -5.49 -7.98
C HIS A 274 16.16 -6.84 -8.20
N GLY A 275 15.55 -7.94 -7.75
CA GLY A 275 16.15 -9.29 -7.78
C GLY A 275 16.53 -9.78 -9.18
N THR A 276 15.70 -9.52 -10.19
CA THR A 276 15.96 -9.90 -11.58
C THR A 276 16.95 -9.00 -12.32
N THR A 277 16.73 -7.68 -12.34
CA THR A 277 17.59 -6.75 -13.10
C THR A 277 18.92 -6.49 -12.40
N LEU A 278 19.01 -6.77 -11.10
CA LEU A 278 20.16 -6.47 -10.25
C LEU A 278 20.54 -4.97 -10.27
N ARG A 279 19.57 -4.11 -10.57
CA ARG A 279 19.71 -2.65 -10.58
C ARG A 279 18.70 -2.02 -9.65
N ILE A 280 18.98 -0.81 -9.16
CA ILE A 280 17.96 0.00 -8.50
C ILE A 280 16.95 0.43 -9.55
N THR A 281 15.67 0.22 -9.25
CA THR A 281 14.58 0.39 -10.22
C THR A 281 14.48 1.84 -10.69
N ASN A 282 14.59 2.80 -9.77
CA ASN A 282 14.57 4.23 -10.10
C ASN A 282 15.79 4.69 -10.92
N GLU A 283 16.99 4.18 -10.62
CA GLU A 283 18.18 4.48 -11.43
C GLU A 283 17.98 3.97 -12.86
N TYR A 284 17.50 2.74 -13.01
CA TYR A 284 17.24 2.19 -14.33
C TYR A 284 16.10 2.92 -15.06
N PHE A 285 15.08 3.39 -14.33
CA PHE A 285 14.00 4.19 -14.89
C PHE A 285 14.50 5.49 -15.52
N THR A 286 15.57 6.12 -15.01
CA THR A 286 16.12 7.34 -15.62
C THR A 286 16.56 7.14 -17.07
N GLU A 287 17.01 5.94 -17.43
CA GLU A 287 17.36 5.57 -18.81
C GLU A 287 16.12 5.32 -19.67
N GLU A 288 14.99 4.96 -19.06
CA GLU A 288 13.74 4.67 -19.76
C GLU A 288 12.92 5.93 -20.06
N ILE A 289 13.03 7.00 -19.25
CA ILE A 289 12.30 8.27 -19.41
C ILE A 289 12.32 8.81 -20.85
N PRO A 290 13.46 8.88 -21.58
CA PRO A 290 13.51 9.42 -22.93
C PRO A 290 12.69 8.63 -23.97
N TYR A 291 12.33 7.38 -23.66
CA TYR A 291 11.58 6.49 -24.54
C TYR A 291 10.07 6.50 -24.26
N LEU A 292 9.63 7.21 -23.23
CA LEU A 292 8.22 7.32 -22.85
C LEU A 292 7.57 8.54 -23.50
N ALA A 293 6.34 8.38 -23.96
CA ALA A 293 5.52 9.49 -24.41
C ALA A 293 5.00 10.29 -23.20
N PRO A 294 4.83 11.62 -23.31
CA PRO A 294 4.26 12.42 -22.23
C PRO A 294 2.81 11.99 -21.95
N VAL A 295 2.45 11.94 -20.68
CA VAL A 295 1.07 11.66 -20.25
C VAL A 295 0.22 12.89 -20.49
N LYS A 296 -0.98 12.72 -21.04
CA LYS A 296 -1.93 13.84 -21.17
C LYS A 296 -2.46 14.26 -19.80
N ASP A 297 -2.42 15.56 -19.54
CA ASP A 297 -2.91 16.16 -18.28
C ASP A 297 -4.43 16.07 -18.14
N LYS A 298 -5.15 16.22 -19.26
CA LYS A 298 -6.61 16.17 -19.28
C LYS A 298 -7.10 14.79 -18.87
N PRO A 299 -7.97 14.68 -17.83
CA PRO A 299 -8.48 13.41 -17.36
C PRO A 299 -9.19 12.67 -18.49
N PHE A 300 -9.05 11.34 -18.52
CA PHE A 300 -9.91 10.50 -19.32
C PHE A 300 -11.28 10.39 -18.63
N ILE A 301 -12.33 10.84 -19.32
CA ILE A 301 -13.71 10.88 -18.81
C ILE A 301 -14.57 10.09 -19.81
N ILE A 302 -15.20 9.01 -19.33
CA ILE A 302 -16.19 8.24 -20.11
C ILE A 302 -17.61 8.58 -19.66
N THR A 303 -17.78 8.91 -18.39
CA THR A 303 -19.10 9.07 -17.76
C THR A 303 -19.63 10.47 -17.90
N ASP A 304 -20.95 10.57 -17.98
CA ASP A 304 -21.64 11.85 -17.98
C ASP A 304 -21.39 12.59 -16.67
N LEU A 305 -20.78 13.77 -16.79
CA LEU A 305 -20.57 14.67 -15.67
C LEU A 305 -21.94 15.17 -15.17
N LYS A 306 -22.18 15.06 -13.87
CA LYS A 306 -23.46 15.46 -13.28
C LYS A 306 -23.41 16.93 -12.93
N GLU A 307 -24.46 17.68 -13.30
CA GLU A 307 -24.54 19.11 -13.02
C GLU A 307 -25.17 19.40 -11.64
N ARG A 308 -24.61 20.38 -10.91
CA ARG A 308 -25.18 20.96 -9.70
C ARG A 308 -25.00 22.48 -9.68
N LYS A 309 -25.98 23.17 -9.12
CA LYS A 309 -25.85 24.59 -8.79
C LYS A 309 -25.21 24.74 -7.42
N VAL A 310 -24.21 25.61 -7.32
CA VAL A 310 -23.57 25.96 -6.04
C VAL A 310 -24.51 26.85 -5.23
N SER A 311 -24.74 26.47 -3.98
CA SER A 311 -25.58 27.22 -3.05
C SER A 311 -24.87 28.48 -2.51
N LEU A 312 -25.63 29.37 -1.87
CA LEU A 312 -25.10 30.63 -1.33
C LEU A 312 -24.10 30.43 -0.17
N ASP A 313 -24.20 29.31 0.53
CA ASP A 313 -23.25 28.84 1.55
C ASP A 313 -21.99 28.17 0.93
N SER A 314 -21.82 28.24 -0.39
CA SER A 314 -20.69 27.69 -1.15
C SER A 314 -20.59 26.16 -1.11
N PHE A 315 -21.71 25.45 -1.24
CA PHE A 315 -21.76 23.99 -1.29
C PHE A 315 -22.40 23.44 -2.56
N ILE A 316 -22.07 22.21 -2.89
CA ILE A 316 -22.86 21.33 -3.74
C ILE A 316 -23.39 20.14 -2.94
N SER A 317 -24.60 19.67 -3.28
CA SER A 317 -25.19 18.48 -2.66
C SER A 317 -25.03 17.26 -3.55
N VAL A 318 -24.37 16.23 -3.02
CA VAL A 318 -24.16 14.93 -3.67
C VAL A 318 -24.58 13.85 -2.68
N ASP A 319 -25.53 12.99 -3.06
CA ASP A 319 -26.06 11.88 -2.25
C ASP A 319 -26.45 12.26 -0.80
N ALA A 320 -27.07 13.44 -0.65
CA ALA A 320 -27.49 14.03 0.63
C ALA A 320 -26.34 14.43 1.58
N VAL A 321 -25.13 14.62 1.05
CA VAL A 321 -23.99 15.23 1.73
C VAL A 321 -23.62 16.53 1.01
N LYS A 322 -23.31 17.57 1.78
CA LYS A 322 -22.87 18.86 1.21
C LYS A 322 -21.34 18.91 1.16
N TYR A 323 -20.77 19.27 0.01
CA TYR A 323 -19.34 19.47 -0.18
C TYR A 323 -19.06 20.91 -0.55
N SER A 324 -18.17 21.55 0.21
CA SER A 324 -17.81 22.95 -0.03
C SER A 324 -17.08 23.09 -1.37
N VAL A 325 -17.25 24.22 -2.03
CA VAL A 325 -16.53 24.61 -3.24
C VAL A 325 -16.05 26.04 -3.09
N PRO A 326 -15.03 26.50 -3.85
CA PRO A 326 -14.56 27.88 -3.73
C PRO A 326 -15.68 28.91 -3.96
N ILE A 327 -15.66 29.99 -3.17
CA ILE A 327 -16.75 30.96 -3.14
C ILE A 327 -17.00 31.67 -4.49
N GLU A 328 -15.98 31.74 -5.33
CA GLU A 328 -16.05 32.28 -6.69
C GLU A 328 -17.08 31.58 -7.57
N TYR A 329 -17.50 30.37 -7.18
CA TYR A 329 -18.49 29.56 -7.88
C TYR A 329 -19.90 29.64 -7.29
N VAL A 330 -20.12 30.42 -6.22
CA VAL A 330 -21.46 30.61 -5.63
C VAL A 330 -22.47 31.07 -6.69
N GLY A 331 -23.63 30.38 -6.74
CA GLY A 331 -24.70 30.66 -7.68
C GLY A 331 -24.45 30.15 -9.12
N LYS A 332 -23.22 29.73 -9.46
CA LYS A 332 -22.88 29.13 -10.76
C LYS A 332 -23.24 27.65 -10.79
N LYS A 333 -23.33 27.11 -12.01
CA LYS A 333 -23.44 25.67 -12.25
C LYS A 333 -22.03 25.09 -12.37
N VAL A 334 -21.82 23.96 -11.70
CA VAL A 334 -20.60 23.17 -11.75
C VAL A 334 -20.97 21.75 -12.11
N VAL A 335 -20.00 21.01 -12.63
CA VAL A 335 -20.19 19.59 -12.93
C VAL A 335 -19.29 18.76 -12.04
N PHE A 336 -19.71 17.55 -11.71
CA PHE A 336 -18.94 16.68 -10.81
C PHE A 336 -18.98 15.22 -11.28
N ARG A 337 -18.01 14.43 -10.81
CA ARG A 337 -17.99 12.99 -10.94
C ARG A 337 -17.40 12.32 -9.70
N ILE A 338 -17.63 11.02 -9.59
CA ILE A 338 -17.05 10.18 -8.54
C ILE A 338 -16.00 9.28 -9.19
N THR A 339 -14.75 9.46 -8.78
CA THR A 339 -13.59 8.71 -9.28
C THR A 339 -13.13 7.69 -8.26
N LEU A 340 -12.58 6.57 -8.73
CA LEU A 340 -12.08 5.46 -7.90
C LEU A 340 -13.07 4.91 -6.86
N GLY A 341 -14.36 5.25 -6.96
CA GLY A 341 -15.41 4.89 -6.00
C GLY A 341 -15.36 5.61 -4.65
N TYR A 342 -14.47 6.59 -4.45
CA TYR A 342 -14.36 7.32 -3.18
C TYR A 342 -14.03 8.80 -3.31
N LYS A 343 -13.59 9.28 -4.48
CA LYS A 343 -13.10 10.65 -4.64
C LYS A 343 -14.07 11.45 -5.51
N LEU A 344 -14.67 12.48 -4.93
CA LEU A 344 -15.51 13.45 -5.64
C LEU A 344 -14.60 14.51 -6.29
N GLU A 345 -14.70 14.66 -7.61
CA GLU A 345 -14.03 15.73 -8.36
C GLU A 345 -15.08 16.69 -8.89
N VAL A 346 -14.90 17.99 -8.62
CA VAL A 346 -15.80 19.07 -9.05
C VAL A 346 -15.06 19.94 -10.06
N TYR A 347 -15.74 20.29 -11.15
CA TYR A 347 -15.19 21.05 -12.26
C TYR A 347 -15.99 22.32 -12.55
N ASN A 348 -15.29 23.32 -13.05
CA ASN A 348 -15.89 24.50 -13.66
C ASN A 348 -16.46 24.20 -15.06
N SER A 349 -17.02 25.21 -15.73
CA SER A 349 -17.52 25.10 -17.10
C SER A 349 -16.44 24.86 -18.16
N ALA A 350 -15.18 25.15 -17.85
CA ALA A 350 -14.02 24.88 -18.70
C ALA A 350 -13.42 23.48 -18.48
N LEU A 351 -14.01 22.67 -17.58
CA LEU A 351 -13.52 21.36 -17.14
C LEU A 351 -12.21 21.37 -16.35
N ASP A 352 -11.86 22.49 -15.72
CA ASP A 352 -10.79 22.54 -14.73
C ASP A 352 -11.32 22.08 -13.36
N ILE A 353 -10.51 21.32 -12.63
CA ILE A 353 -10.84 20.87 -11.28
C ILE A 353 -10.80 22.07 -10.33
N ILE A 354 -11.90 22.32 -9.62
CA ILE A 354 -12.03 23.42 -8.65
C ILE A 354 -12.06 22.94 -7.21
N ALA A 355 -12.45 21.68 -6.98
CA ALA A 355 -12.46 21.07 -5.65
C ALA A 355 -12.38 19.55 -5.77
N THR A 356 -11.73 18.92 -4.80
CA THR A 356 -11.71 17.47 -4.64
C THR A 356 -12.03 17.08 -3.21
N HIS A 357 -12.92 16.12 -3.03
CA HIS A 357 -13.34 15.63 -1.71
C HIS A 357 -13.31 14.11 -1.65
N GLU A 358 -13.23 13.57 -0.44
CA GLU A 358 -13.50 12.15 -0.19
C GLU A 358 -14.99 11.97 0.14
N ILE A 359 -15.63 10.96 -0.45
CA ILE A 359 -17.04 10.69 -0.27
C ILE A 359 -17.29 10.06 1.10
N ILE A 360 -18.27 10.62 1.80
CA ILE A 360 -18.72 10.14 3.10
C ILE A 360 -20.11 9.51 2.94
N THR A 361 -20.32 8.36 3.58
CA THR A 361 -21.57 7.58 3.52
C THR A 361 -22.66 8.11 4.46
N GLN A 362 -22.28 8.89 5.47
CA GLN A 362 -23.21 9.46 6.45
C GLN A 362 -23.97 10.65 5.88
N LYS A 363 -25.26 10.43 5.61
CA LYS A 363 -26.19 11.46 5.09
C LYS A 363 -26.34 12.64 6.05
N GLY A 364 -26.57 13.82 5.49
CA GLY A 364 -26.83 15.05 6.25
C GLY A 364 -25.58 15.78 6.76
N LYS A 365 -24.38 15.25 6.51
CA LYS A 365 -23.12 15.91 6.86
C LYS A 365 -22.74 17.01 5.86
N MET A 366 -21.88 17.91 6.33
CA MET A 366 -21.22 18.94 5.53
C MET A 366 -19.71 18.74 5.59
N VAL A 367 -19.06 18.77 4.43
CA VAL A 367 -17.60 18.67 4.28
C VAL A 367 -17.07 20.03 3.87
N THR A 368 -16.40 20.69 4.81
CA THR A 368 -15.84 22.03 4.65
C THR A 368 -14.33 21.95 4.45
N VAL A 369 -13.84 22.73 3.50
CA VAL A 369 -12.43 23.03 3.32
C VAL A 369 -12.31 24.53 3.50
N ASP A 370 -11.55 24.95 4.51
CA ASP A 370 -11.49 26.36 4.92
C ASP A 370 -11.00 27.24 3.77
N ASP A 371 -10.02 26.77 2.98
CA ASP A 371 -9.47 27.51 1.83
C ASP A 371 -10.52 27.92 0.80
N HIS A 372 -11.66 27.22 0.70
CA HIS A 372 -12.74 27.58 -0.22
C HIS A 372 -13.41 28.91 0.10
N TYR A 373 -13.32 29.36 1.35
CA TYR A 373 -13.99 30.57 1.84
C TYR A 373 -13.08 31.79 1.83
N GLY A 374 -11.76 31.61 1.68
CA GLY A 374 -10.76 32.68 1.57
C GLY A 374 -10.98 33.81 2.58
N ALA A 375 -11.22 35.03 2.08
CA ALA A 375 -11.43 36.23 2.90
C ALA A 375 -12.66 36.16 3.84
N LEU A 376 -13.66 35.29 3.58
CA LEU A 376 -14.80 35.14 4.49
C LEU A 376 -14.40 34.53 5.84
N ASN A 377 -13.32 33.74 5.91
CA ASN A 377 -12.84 33.15 7.16
C ASN A 377 -12.33 34.20 8.15
N ASN A 378 -11.92 35.38 7.67
CA ASN A 378 -11.40 36.46 8.50
C ASN A 378 -12.50 37.32 9.13
N ILE A 379 -13.78 37.06 8.82
CA ILE A 379 -14.87 37.86 9.35
C ILE A 379 -15.10 37.52 10.82
N ALA A 380 -14.72 38.45 11.71
CA ALA A 380 -14.99 38.31 13.14
C ALA A 380 -16.49 38.03 13.42
N PRO A 381 -16.80 37.00 14.23
CA PRO A 381 -18.14 36.49 14.46
C PRO A 381 -19.06 37.59 15.01
N LYS A 382 -20.35 37.49 14.70
CA LYS A 382 -21.38 38.40 15.22
C LYS A 382 -22.06 37.86 16.49
N SER A 383 -22.07 36.54 16.67
CA SER A 383 -22.69 35.87 17.81
C SER A 383 -21.86 36.09 19.07
N ILE A 384 -22.47 36.57 20.16
CA ILE A 384 -21.78 36.86 21.42
C ILE A 384 -21.06 35.62 21.98
N PRO A 385 -21.71 34.45 22.13
CA PRO A 385 -21.02 33.24 22.59
C PRO A 385 -19.83 32.83 21.71
N GLU A 386 -19.93 33.05 20.40
CA GLU A 386 -18.87 32.68 19.46
C GLU A 386 -17.69 33.65 19.53
N ILE A 387 -17.96 34.94 19.69
CA ILE A 387 -16.92 35.95 19.95
C ILE A 387 -16.13 35.57 21.19
N VAL A 388 -16.80 35.19 22.28
CA VAL A 388 -16.15 34.81 23.53
C VAL A 388 -15.32 33.54 23.34
N ARG A 389 -15.90 32.47 22.78
CA ARG A 389 -15.18 31.22 22.52
C ARG A 389 -13.95 31.42 21.65
N GLN A 390 -14.07 32.19 20.57
CA GLN A 390 -12.94 32.49 19.69
C GLN A 390 -11.89 33.34 20.40
N PHE A 391 -12.30 34.31 21.22
CA PHE A 391 -11.36 35.15 21.97
C PHE A 391 -10.55 34.32 22.98
N GLU A 392 -11.24 33.46 23.75
CA GLU A 392 -10.62 32.59 24.75
C GLU A 392 -9.73 31.51 24.14
N SER A 393 -10.09 30.97 22.96
CA SER A 393 -9.25 29.98 22.27
C SER A 393 -8.05 30.60 21.57
N THR A 394 -8.15 31.87 21.17
CA THR A 394 -7.06 32.57 20.46
C THR A 394 -6.00 33.11 21.42
N PHE A 395 -6.41 33.62 22.57
CA PHE A 395 -5.52 34.32 23.50
C PHE A 395 -5.47 33.58 24.84
N PRO A 396 -4.29 33.12 25.30
CA PRO A 396 -4.14 32.50 26.63
C PRO A 396 -4.70 33.35 27.77
N SER A 397 -4.52 34.68 27.73
CA SER A 397 -5.07 35.61 28.72
C SER A 397 -6.54 36.00 28.46
N GLY A 398 -7.16 35.42 27.42
CA GLY A 398 -8.46 35.84 26.90
C GLY A 398 -9.62 35.68 27.88
N SER A 399 -9.64 34.59 28.66
CA SER A 399 -10.71 34.35 29.65
C SER A 399 -10.64 35.33 30.83
N LEU A 400 -9.42 35.61 31.30
CA LEU A 400 -9.20 36.60 32.37
C LEU A 400 -9.57 38.01 31.89
N PHE A 401 -9.12 38.38 30.69
CA PHE A 401 -9.48 39.66 30.06
C PHE A 401 -10.99 39.81 29.91
N TYR A 402 -11.69 38.77 29.45
CA TYR A 402 -13.15 38.80 29.30
C TYR A 402 -13.87 38.95 30.63
N LYS A 403 -13.44 38.22 31.68
CA LYS A 403 -14.01 38.33 33.02
C LYS A 403 -13.89 39.76 33.57
N ASN A 404 -12.74 40.40 33.38
CA ASN A 404 -12.54 41.79 33.79
C ASN A 404 -13.37 42.74 32.91
N CYS A 405 -13.47 42.51 31.60
CA CYS A 405 -14.33 43.30 30.72
C CYS A 405 -15.79 43.30 31.18
N ILE A 406 -16.33 42.17 31.65
CA ILE A 406 -17.71 42.09 32.18
C ILE A 406 -17.89 43.03 33.38
N ALA A 407 -16.88 43.15 34.24
CA ALA A 407 -16.95 44.01 35.42
C ALA A 407 -16.82 45.51 35.10
N HIS A 408 -16.13 45.85 34.01
CA HIS A 408 -15.76 47.24 33.69
C HIS A 408 -16.47 47.85 32.48
N LEU A 409 -17.18 47.07 31.66
CA LEU A 409 -17.77 47.54 30.40
C LEU A 409 -19.22 47.10 30.21
N ASN A 410 -20.02 47.98 29.61
CA ASN A 410 -21.43 47.70 29.31
C ASN A 410 -21.63 46.73 28.12
N GLN A 411 -20.68 46.68 27.17
CA GLN A 411 -20.75 45.78 26.01
C GLN A 411 -19.40 45.06 25.76
N PRO A 412 -19.02 44.10 26.63
CA PRO A 412 -17.74 43.38 26.51
C PRO A 412 -17.53 42.74 25.12
N SER A 413 -18.59 42.14 24.56
CA SER A 413 -18.55 41.45 23.27
C SER A 413 -18.19 42.36 22.08
N TYR A 414 -18.57 43.65 22.14
CA TYR A 414 -18.18 44.64 21.12
C TYR A 414 -16.66 44.83 21.11
N HIS A 415 -16.06 44.96 22.30
CA HIS A 415 -14.63 45.19 22.46
C HIS A 415 -13.83 43.95 22.06
N LEU A 416 -14.21 42.77 22.56
CA LEU A 416 -13.59 41.49 22.16
C LEU A 416 -13.58 41.33 20.63
N ARG A 417 -14.72 41.56 19.97
CA ARG A 417 -14.83 41.43 18.52
C ARG A 417 -13.90 42.39 17.78
N LYS A 418 -13.76 43.64 18.27
CA LYS A 418 -12.86 44.62 17.65
C LYS A 418 -11.40 44.27 17.86
N ILE A 419 -11.04 43.65 18.98
CA ILE A 419 -9.69 43.13 19.22
C ILE A 419 -9.40 41.95 18.29
N ILE A 420 -10.34 41.02 18.10
CA ILE A 420 -10.19 39.91 17.13
C ILE A 420 -9.92 40.45 15.72
N LYS A 421 -10.57 41.54 15.31
CA LYS A 421 -10.31 42.18 14.01
C LYS A 421 -8.90 42.75 13.86
N LEU A 422 -8.18 43.04 14.95
CA LEU A 422 -6.80 43.52 14.86
C LEU A 422 -5.84 42.44 14.34
N LYS A 423 -6.25 41.17 14.33
CA LYS A 423 -5.50 40.07 13.71
C LYS A 423 -5.27 40.23 12.21
N GLU A 424 -6.05 41.10 11.54
CA GLU A 424 -5.80 41.46 10.15
C GLU A 424 -4.48 42.24 9.98
N LEU A 425 -3.94 42.83 11.06
CA LEU A 425 -2.80 43.75 11.04
C LEU A 425 -1.65 43.33 11.97
N TYR A 426 -1.93 42.56 13.01
CA TYR A 426 -0.97 42.17 14.05
C TYR A 426 -1.02 40.65 14.28
N ASP A 427 0.13 40.05 14.58
CA ASP A 427 0.21 38.64 14.95
C ASP A 427 -0.39 38.36 16.34
N ASN A 428 -0.71 37.09 16.62
CA ASN A 428 -1.38 36.72 17.86
C ASN A 428 -0.50 36.93 19.10
N ASP A 429 0.81 36.74 19.00
CA ASP A 429 1.74 36.80 20.13
C ASP A 429 1.91 38.25 20.61
N SER A 430 2.08 39.18 19.67
CA SER A 430 2.05 40.61 19.90
C SER A 430 0.77 41.08 20.59
N LEU A 431 -0.39 40.57 20.14
CA LEU A 431 -1.68 40.92 20.72
C LEU A 431 -1.87 40.31 22.11
N GLU A 432 -1.38 39.10 22.37
CA GLU A 432 -1.40 38.48 23.71
C GLU A 432 -0.57 39.28 24.72
N LEU A 433 0.64 39.71 24.34
CA LEU A 433 1.49 40.57 25.17
C LEU A 433 0.79 41.88 25.52
N LEU A 434 0.12 42.48 24.53
CA LEU A 434 -0.67 43.68 24.75
C LEU A 434 -1.87 43.41 25.68
N LEU A 435 -2.57 42.28 25.52
CA LEU A 435 -3.68 41.94 26.40
C LEU A 435 -3.22 41.78 27.85
N ARG A 436 -2.05 41.18 28.11
CA ARG A 436 -1.47 41.09 29.45
C ARG A 436 -1.20 42.46 30.05
N TYR A 437 -0.53 43.34 29.31
CA TYR A 437 -0.31 44.73 29.73
C TYR A 437 -1.62 45.45 30.04
N CYS A 438 -2.64 45.27 29.20
CA CYS A 438 -3.96 45.83 29.41
C CYS A 438 -4.67 45.29 30.67
N ILE A 439 -4.45 44.02 31.03
CA ILE A 439 -4.97 43.45 32.29
C ILE A 439 -4.28 44.09 33.49
N GLU A 440 -2.95 44.22 33.45
CA GLU A 440 -2.16 44.82 34.54
C GLU A 440 -2.54 46.28 34.80
N GLU A 441 -2.73 47.06 33.74
CA GLU A 441 -3.07 48.48 33.79
C GLU A 441 -4.60 48.74 33.88
N ASN A 442 -5.42 47.69 33.93
CA ASN A 442 -6.89 47.78 33.94
C ASN A 442 -7.51 48.53 32.74
N ILE A 443 -6.97 48.33 31.54
CA ILE A 443 -7.40 48.99 30.30
C ILE A 443 -8.18 48.01 29.42
N TYR A 444 -9.50 48.17 29.37
CA TYR A 444 -10.40 47.21 28.69
C TYR A 444 -11.10 47.78 27.45
N ASN A 445 -11.11 49.11 27.30
CA ASN A 445 -11.78 49.76 26.17
C ASN A 445 -10.92 49.67 24.90
N ILE A 446 -11.58 49.31 23.79
CA ILE A 446 -10.93 49.18 22.47
C ILE A 446 -10.25 50.46 22.00
N ASN A 447 -10.80 51.64 22.30
CA ASN A 447 -10.22 52.90 21.86
C ASN A 447 -8.88 53.16 22.56
N ASP A 448 -8.82 52.86 23.86
CA ASP A 448 -7.60 53.00 24.66
C ASP A 448 -6.56 51.96 24.25
N ILE A 449 -6.99 50.72 23.99
CA ILE A 449 -6.15 49.65 23.43
C ILE A 449 -5.56 50.07 22.07
N LYS A 450 -6.36 50.69 21.19
CA LYS A 450 -5.86 51.22 19.91
C LYS A 450 -4.87 52.37 20.10
N ASN A 451 -5.07 53.23 21.10
CA ASN A 451 -4.13 54.29 21.43
C ASN A 451 -2.81 53.72 21.94
N ILE A 452 -2.84 52.67 22.77
CA ILE A 452 -1.65 51.95 23.23
C ILE A 452 -0.91 51.32 22.04
N LEU A 453 -1.64 50.66 21.13
CA LEU A 453 -1.05 50.13 19.89
C LEU A 453 -0.37 51.22 19.05
N LYS A 454 -0.89 52.45 19.05
CA LYS A 454 -0.30 53.54 18.28
C LYS A 454 0.92 54.18 18.97
N THR A 455 0.96 54.19 20.29
CA THR A 455 1.92 54.99 21.08
C THR A 455 3.00 54.17 21.77
N LYS A 456 2.70 52.93 22.18
CA LYS A 456 3.56 52.11 23.04
C LYS A 456 3.79 50.70 22.52
N TYR A 457 3.34 50.36 21.31
CA TYR A 457 3.43 49.00 20.78
C TYR A 457 4.87 48.46 20.75
N LEU A 458 5.83 49.24 20.24
CA LEU A 458 7.23 48.83 20.19
C LEU A 458 7.84 48.66 21.59
N ASP A 459 7.43 49.47 22.56
CA ASP A 459 7.93 49.42 23.94
C ASP A 459 7.38 48.21 24.69
N ILE A 460 6.13 47.81 24.42
CA ILE A 460 5.50 46.62 25.01
C ILE A 460 6.10 45.35 24.42
N VAL A 461 6.27 45.30 23.09
CA VAL A 461 6.83 44.13 22.41
C VAL A 461 8.33 43.97 22.72
N LYS A 462 9.11 45.06 22.83
CA LYS A 462 10.53 45.00 23.22
C LYS A 462 10.76 44.88 24.74
N GLY A 463 9.92 45.51 25.55
CA GLY A 463 10.09 45.59 27.01
C GLY A 463 9.80 44.28 27.74
N ILE A 464 8.99 43.38 27.16
CA ILE A 464 8.71 42.07 27.75
C ILE A 464 9.77 41.03 27.37
N SER A 465 10.35 41.10 26.16
CA SER A 465 11.50 40.25 25.75
C SER A 465 12.69 40.38 26.70
N ALA A 466 12.92 41.55 27.30
CA ALA A 466 13.97 41.76 28.29
C ALA A 466 13.60 41.27 29.71
N LYS A 467 12.31 41.18 30.04
CA LYS A 467 11.82 40.72 31.35
C LYS A 467 11.71 39.19 31.44
N ASP A 468 11.36 38.52 30.34
CA ASP A 468 11.31 37.05 30.26
C ASP A 468 12.72 36.41 30.27
N GLU A 469 13.76 37.10 29.77
CA GLU A 469 15.17 36.67 29.97
C GLU A 469 15.63 36.81 31.43
N LEU A 470 15.06 37.74 32.20
CA LEU A 470 15.40 37.96 33.61
C LEU A 470 14.68 36.98 34.57
N LEU A 471 13.59 36.35 34.14
CA LEU A 471 12.86 35.32 34.90
C LEU A 471 13.39 33.89 34.69
N THR A 472 14.36 33.70 33.77
CA THR A 472 15.05 32.41 33.57
C THR A 472 16.44 32.34 34.23
N LEU A 473 16.87 33.41 34.91
CA LEU A 473 18.11 33.48 35.68
C LEU A 473 17.83 33.58 37.20
N SER A 474 17.08 32.62 37.74
CA SER A 474 17.04 32.40 39.19
C SER A 474 17.37 30.95 39.51
N GLU A 475 18.66 30.61 39.39
CA GLU A 475 19.37 29.61 40.20
C GLU A 475 20.79 29.46 39.66
N THR A 476 21.70 30.33 40.08
CA THR A 476 23.13 30.02 40.28
C THR A 476 23.82 31.24 40.90
N SER A 477 23.36 31.68 42.07
CA SER A 477 24.24 32.45 42.95
C SER A 477 25.27 31.47 43.51
N ARG A 478 26.48 31.44 42.94
CA ARG A 478 27.65 30.90 43.65
C ARG A 478 28.17 31.99 44.56
N GLU A 479 28.42 31.63 45.82
CA GLU A 479 29.01 32.52 46.82
C GLU A 479 30.41 32.98 46.40
N LEU A 480 30.75 34.22 46.76
CA LEU A 480 32.03 34.88 46.49
C LEU A 480 33.24 34.26 47.22
N SER A 481 33.03 33.26 48.08
CA SER A 481 34.09 32.51 48.77
C SER A 481 34.96 31.64 47.85
N TYR A 482 34.59 31.51 46.56
CA TYR A 482 35.35 30.69 45.60
C TYR A 482 36.63 31.36 45.08
N TYR A 483 36.82 32.68 45.27
CA TYR A 483 37.93 33.42 44.66
C TYR A 483 38.94 34.01 45.67
N GLU A 484 38.77 33.80 46.97
CA GLU A 484 39.70 34.27 48.00
C GLU A 484 40.41 33.11 48.68
N GLU A 485 41.34 32.46 47.98
CA GLU A 485 42.51 31.82 48.58
C GLU A 485 43.49 31.44 47.45
N GLY A 486 44.54 32.24 47.33
CA GLY A 486 45.66 31.98 46.44
C GLY A 486 46.83 31.29 47.15
N GLN A 487 47.92 31.16 46.38
CA GLN A 487 49.27 30.66 46.73
C GLN A 487 49.40 29.12 46.60
N PHE A 488 50.29 28.55 45.78
CA PHE A 488 51.67 28.91 45.41
C PHE A 488 52.02 28.54 43.98
#